data_AF-A0A1F2Q8T4-F1
#
_entry.id   AF-A0A1F2Q8T4-F1
#
_cell.length_a   1.000
_cell.length_b   1.000
_cell.length_c   1.000
_cell.angle_alpha   90.00
_cell.angle_beta   90.00
_cell.angle_gamma   90.00
#
_symmetry.space_group_name_H-M   'P 1'
#
loop_
_entity.id
_entity.type
_entity.pdbx_description
1 polymer ?
#
loop_
_entity_poly.entity_id
_entity_poly.type
_entity_poly.pdbx_seq_one_letter_code
_entity_poly.pdbx_strand_id
1 'polypeptide(L)'
;MGYSTAVEREQGSEGWTVSLRVNLSRAETNELFLSGDSILSWPVDGVLSSEGDDPKPERSGMFVSEVAAQPLGLTIRYVERAQAERSAALLRAQLAQIGISEEG
;
A
#
# COMPACT_ATOMS: atom_id res chain seq x y z
N MET A 1 10.00 -5.42 12.05
CA MET A 1 8.97 -5.38 11.00
C MET A 1 9.49 -4.49 9.88
N GLY A 2 9.40 -4.94 8.63
CA GLY A 2 9.94 -4.22 7.48
C GLY A 2 8.90 -3.94 6.41
N TYR A 3 9.13 -2.92 5.59
CA TYR A 3 8.33 -2.66 4.39
C TYR A 3 9.19 -2.10 3.26
N SER A 4 8.76 -2.25 2.02
CA SER A 4 9.35 -1.54 0.88
C SER A 4 8.27 -0.81 0.09
N THR A 5 8.61 0.38 -0.43
CA THR A 5 7.71 1.17 -1.28
C THR A 5 8.38 1.59 -2.57
N ALA A 6 7.63 1.56 -3.67
CA ALA A 6 8.07 2.05 -4.96
C ALA A 6 6.98 2.89 -5.63
N VAL A 7 7.42 3.89 -6.40
CA VAL A 7 6.56 4.69 -7.28
C VAL A 7 7.14 4.59 -8.68
N GLU A 8 6.41 3.93 -9.58
CA GLU A 8 6.91 3.59 -10.91
C GLU A 8 5.90 4.01 -11.98
N ARG A 9 6.39 4.41 -13.15
CA ARG A 9 5.53 4.63 -14.31
C ARG A 9 5.18 3.27 -14.94
N GLU A 10 3.91 3.06 -15.22
CA GLU A 10 3.47 1.83 -15.88
C GLU A 10 3.94 1.79 -17.35
N GLN A 11 4.55 0.69 -17.76
CA GLN A 11 5.01 0.54 -19.15
C GLN A 11 3.80 0.39 -20.09
N GLY A 12 3.69 1.28 -21.08
CA GLY A 12 2.58 1.27 -22.06
C GLY A 12 1.34 2.05 -21.61
N SER A 13 1.41 2.78 -20.50
CA SER A 13 0.35 3.62 -19.96
C SER A 13 0.91 4.97 -19.49
N GLU A 14 0.06 5.99 -19.41
CA GLU A 14 0.41 7.29 -18.80
C GLU A 14 0.29 7.26 -17.27
N GLY A 15 -0.15 6.14 -16.68
CA GLY A 15 -0.37 5.99 -15.24
C GLY A 15 0.90 5.73 -14.42
N TRP A 16 0.75 5.96 -13.12
CA TRP A 16 1.76 5.76 -12.08
C TRP A 16 1.28 4.75 -11.05
N THR A 17 2.15 3.81 -10.68
CA THR A 17 1.85 2.75 -9.73
C THR A 17 2.61 2.98 -8.44
N VAL A 18 1.88 2.96 -7.32
CA VAL A 18 2.44 2.86 -5.97
C VAL A 18 2.37 1.39 -5.55
N SER A 19 3.54 0.81 -5.32
CA SER A 19 3.69 -0.55 -4.80
C SER A 19 4.16 -0.47 -3.36
N LEU A 20 3.47 -1.16 -2.45
CA LEU A 20 3.86 -1.28 -1.05
C LEU A 20 3.85 -2.76 -0.67
N ARG A 21 4.99 -3.24 -0.16
CA ARG A 21 5.10 -4.58 0.42
C ARG A 21 5.45 -4.46 1.88
N VAL A 22 4.73 -5.20 2.73
CA VAL A 22 5.04 -5.30 4.16
C VAL A 22 5.54 -6.71 4.43
N ASN A 23 6.72 -6.82 5.02
CA ASN A 23 7.35 -8.09 5.37
C ASN A 23 7.25 -8.26 6.89
N LEU A 24 6.38 -9.17 7.32
CA LEU A 24 6.22 -9.56 8.72
C LEU A 24 6.61 -11.03 8.88
N SER A 25 7.40 -11.34 9.90
CA SER A 25 7.54 -12.70 10.40
C SER A 25 6.25 -13.16 11.07
N ARG A 26 6.10 -14.47 11.27
CA ARG A 26 4.95 -15.04 11.98
C ARG A 26 4.78 -14.46 13.39
N ALA A 27 5.88 -14.17 14.09
CA ALA A 27 5.84 -13.57 15.42
C ALA A 27 5.28 -12.13 15.35
N GLU A 28 5.74 -11.35 14.38
CA GLU A 28 5.31 -9.96 14.17
C GLU A 28 3.86 -9.86 13.68
N THR A 29 3.41 -10.76 12.81
CA THR A 29 2.00 -10.85 12.41
C THR A 29 1.09 -11.11 13.61
N ASN A 30 1.50 -12.03 14.49
CA ASN A 30 0.74 -12.32 15.71
C ASN A 30 0.73 -11.12 16.67
N GLU A 31 1.86 -10.44 16.85
CA GLU A 31 1.95 -9.25 17.69
C GLU A 31 1.03 -8.12 17.17
N LEU A 32 1.08 -7.84 15.87
CA LEU A 32 0.21 -6.86 15.22
C LEU A 32 -1.28 -7.20 15.43
N PHE A 33 -1.66 -8.46 15.22
CA PHE A 33 -3.03 -8.92 15.45
C PHE A 33 -3.48 -8.73 16.91
N LEU A 34 -2.61 -9.06 17.89
CA LEU A 34 -2.90 -8.91 19.31
C LEU A 34 -2.97 -7.44 19.76
N SER A 35 -2.21 -6.56 19.11
CA SER A 35 -2.21 -5.12 19.39
C SER A 35 -3.41 -4.35 18.81
N GLY A 36 -4.22 -5.02 17.99
CA GLY A 36 -5.21 -4.36 17.15
C GLY A 36 -4.58 -3.91 15.85
N ASP A 37 -4.83 -4.66 14.78
CA ASP A 37 -4.28 -4.40 13.45
C ASP A 37 -4.56 -2.96 13.00
N SER A 38 -3.61 -2.38 12.29
CA SER A 38 -3.68 -1.00 11.82
C SER A 38 -4.19 -0.94 10.39
N ILE A 39 -4.99 0.07 10.08
CA ILE A 39 -5.46 0.33 8.71
C ILE A 39 -4.50 1.30 8.04
N LEU A 40 -3.94 0.90 6.91
CA LEU A 40 -3.31 1.82 5.97
C LEU A 40 -4.40 2.43 5.10
N SER A 41 -4.48 3.74 5.09
CA SER A 41 -5.42 4.49 4.24
C SER A 41 -4.67 5.26 3.15
N TRP A 42 -5.34 5.56 2.04
CA TRP A 42 -4.78 6.39 0.96
C TRP A 42 -5.84 7.24 0.26
N PRO A 43 -5.43 8.38 -0.35
CA PRO A 43 -6.31 9.18 -1.19
C PRO A 43 -6.82 8.39 -2.40
N VAL A 44 -8.13 8.49 -2.67
CA VAL A 44 -8.76 7.92 -3.87
C VAL A 44 -8.81 8.89 -5.05
N ASP A 45 -8.47 10.16 -4.83
CA ASP A 45 -8.40 11.16 -5.90
C ASP A 45 -7.37 10.77 -6.96
N GLY A 46 -7.83 10.68 -8.22
CA GLY A 46 -7.02 10.27 -9.36
C GLY A 46 -6.58 8.81 -9.35
N VAL A 47 -7.18 7.96 -8.52
CA VAL A 47 -6.97 6.51 -8.58
C VAL A 47 -7.59 5.96 -9.86
N LEU A 48 -6.81 5.17 -10.59
CA LEU A 48 -7.28 4.42 -11.73
C LEU A 48 -7.88 3.09 -11.24
N SER A 49 -9.10 2.78 -11.68
CA SER A 49 -9.67 1.45 -11.48
C SER A 49 -8.79 0.41 -12.17
N SER A 50 -8.46 -0.68 -11.49
CA SER A 50 -7.76 -1.79 -12.14
C SER A 50 -8.67 -2.35 -13.25
N GLU A 51 -8.26 -2.19 -14.51
CA GLU A 51 -8.96 -2.76 -15.66
C GLU A 51 -8.98 -4.30 -15.55
N GLY A 52 -10.18 -4.89 -15.46
CA GLY A 52 -10.39 -6.34 -15.50
C GLY A 52 -11.25 -6.86 -14.35
N ASP A 53 -12.54 -7.03 -14.66
CA ASP A 53 -13.61 -7.70 -13.90
C ASP A 53 -13.94 -7.19 -12.48
N ASP A 54 -15.20 -6.74 -12.41
CA ASP A 54 -15.95 -6.16 -11.30
C ASP A 54 -15.58 -4.73 -10.86
N PRO A 55 -16.56 -3.81 -10.79
CA PRO A 55 -16.43 -2.55 -10.06
C PRO A 55 -16.36 -2.89 -8.57
N LYS A 56 -15.19 -3.33 -8.12
CA LYS A 56 -14.90 -3.41 -6.69
C LYS A 56 -14.98 -1.99 -6.15
N PRO A 57 -15.59 -1.77 -4.98
CA PRO A 57 -15.61 -0.46 -4.37
C PRO A 57 -14.17 0.04 -4.27
N GLU A 58 -13.97 1.31 -4.60
CA GLU A 58 -12.67 1.98 -4.45
C GLU A 58 -12.25 1.84 -2.99
N ARG A 59 -11.37 0.88 -2.72
CA ARG A 59 -10.84 0.69 -1.37
C ARG A 59 -9.90 1.85 -1.12
N SER A 60 -10.21 2.66 -0.11
CA SER A 60 -9.37 3.73 0.40
C SER A 60 -8.55 3.31 1.62
N GLY A 61 -8.57 2.02 1.96
CA GLY A 61 -7.78 1.47 3.03
C GLY A 61 -7.74 -0.06 3.08
N MET A 62 -6.71 -0.58 3.75
CA MET A 62 -6.44 -2.00 3.92
C MET A 62 -5.68 -2.23 5.23
N PHE A 63 -5.95 -3.35 5.90
CA PHE A 63 -5.22 -3.74 7.10
C PHE A 63 -3.75 -4.04 6.80
N VAL A 64 -2.83 -3.69 7.71
CA VAL A 64 -1.40 -3.98 7.54
C VAL A 64 -1.16 -5.48 7.43
N SER A 65 -1.85 -6.31 8.22
CA SER A 65 -1.73 -7.78 8.10
C SER A 65 -2.26 -8.30 6.76
N GLU A 66 -3.30 -7.67 6.19
CA GLU A 66 -3.82 -8.01 4.85
C GLU A 66 -2.81 -7.66 3.76
N VAL A 67 -2.14 -6.49 3.85
CA VAL A 67 -1.05 -6.13 2.94
C VAL A 67 0.10 -7.12 3.03
N ALA A 68 0.49 -7.51 4.25
CA ALA A 68 1.57 -8.48 4.45
C ALA A 68 1.22 -9.89 3.97
N ALA A 69 -0.06 -10.26 3.96
CA ALA A 69 -0.54 -11.55 3.47
C ALA A 69 -0.64 -11.62 1.94
N GLN A 70 -0.67 -10.48 1.23
CA GLN A 70 -0.78 -10.45 -0.23
C GLN A 70 0.58 -10.71 -0.90
N PRO A 71 0.68 -11.65 -1.87
CA PRO A 71 1.95 -11.97 -2.53
C PRO A 71 2.62 -10.78 -3.22
N LEU A 72 1.83 -9.86 -3.76
CA LEU A 72 2.27 -8.64 -4.42
C LEU A 72 2.20 -7.39 -3.52
N GLY A 73 1.75 -7.55 -2.27
CA GLY A 73 1.44 -6.44 -1.38
C GLY A 73 0.27 -5.58 -1.88
N LEU A 74 0.29 -4.30 -1.52
CA LEU A 74 -0.67 -3.30 -1.95
C LEU A 74 -0.17 -2.63 -3.23
N THR A 75 -1.05 -2.55 -4.24
CA THR A 75 -0.79 -1.82 -5.49
C THR A 75 -1.91 -0.81 -5.73
N ILE A 76 -1.55 0.46 -5.93
CA ILE A 76 -2.49 1.54 -6.22
C ILE A 76 -2.03 2.25 -7.49
N ARG A 77 -2.93 2.40 -8.47
CA ARG A 77 -2.64 3.10 -9.73
C ARG A 77 -3.22 4.51 -9.68
N TYR A 78 -2.45 5.49 -10.12
CA TYR A 78 -2.82 6.90 -10.19
C TYR A 78 -2.63 7.43 -11.61
N VAL A 79 -3.42 8.44 -11.97
CA VAL A 79 -3.23 9.19 -13.22
C VAL A 79 -1.94 10.01 -13.15
N GLU A 80 -1.72 10.74 -12.05
CA GLU A 80 -0.59 11.66 -11.93
C GLU A 80 0.49 11.17 -10.97
N ARG A 81 1.75 11.43 -11.33
CA ARG A 81 2.92 11.19 -10.47
C ARG A 81 2.77 11.83 -9.08
N ALA A 82 2.30 13.07 -9.04
CA ALA A 82 2.17 13.82 -7.79
C ALA A 82 1.12 13.21 -6.85
N GLN A 83 0.11 12.52 -7.37
CA GLN A 83 -0.83 11.76 -6.55
C GLN A 83 -0.16 10.49 -6.02
N ALA A 84 0.53 9.74 -6.87
CA ALA A 84 1.28 8.54 -6.48
C ALA A 84 2.32 8.82 -5.39
N GLU A 85 3.13 9.87 -5.54
CA GLU A 85 4.15 10.27 -4.56
C GLU A 85 3.54 10.70 -3.22
N ARG A 86 2.42 11.44 -3.25
CA ARG A 86 1.70 11.82 -2.02
C ARG A 86 1.17 10.60 -1.28
N SER A 87 0.59 9.65 -2.00
CA SER A 87 0.08 8.41 -1.41
C SER A 87 1.22 7.57 -0.83
N ALA A 88 2.33 7.42 -1.53
CA ALA A 88 3.51 6.72 -1.02
C ALA A 88 4.05 7.39 0.26
N ALA A 89 4.17 8.73 0.28
CA ALA A 89 4.60 9.45 1.48
C ALA A 89 3.66 9.25 2.68
N LEU A 90 2.34 9.23 2.44
CA LEU A 90 1.33 9.01 3.46
C LEU A 90 1.33 7.56 3.99
N LEU A 91 1.57 6.57 3.14
CA LEU A 91 1.74 5.17 3.54
C LEU A 91 2.99 4.98 4.40
N ARG A 92 4.12 5.57 3.99
CA ARG A 92 5.36 5.58 4.80
C ARG A 92 5.13 6.20 6.18
N ALA A 93 4.46 7.34 6.24
CA ALA A 93 4.19 8.03 7.50
C ALA A 93 3.32 7.17 8.46
N GLN A 94 2.30 6.49 7.93
CA GLN A 94 1.47 5.57 8.73
C GLN A 94 2.29 4.38 9.25
N LEU A 95 3.10 3.74 8.38
CA LEU A 95 3.94 2.60 8.77
C LEU A 95 4.97 2.99 9.83
N ALA A 96 5.57 4.18 9.71
CA ALA A 96 6.47 4.71 10.73
C ALA A 96 5.77 4.93 12.08
N GLN A 97 4.52 5.41 12.09
CA GLN A 97 3.72 5.56 13.32
C GLN A 97 3.40 4.20 13.99
N ILE A 98 3.27 3.14 13.19
CA ILE A 98 3.03 1.76 13.64
C ILE A 98 4.34 1.07 14.07
N GLY A 99 5.49 1.68 13.79
CA GLY A 99 6.82 1.13 14.12
C GLY A 99 7.38 0.14 13.09
N ILE A 100 6.83 0.13 11.87
CA ILE A 100 7.35 -0.68 10.75
C ILE A 100 8.34 0.18 9.96
N SER A 101 9.56 -0.31 9.79
CA SER A 101 10.66 0.45 9.17
C SER A 101 10.81 0.12 7.68
N GLU A 102 11.29 1.09 6.89
CA GLU A 102 11.56 0.88 5.47
C GLU A 102 12.82 0.04 5.27
N GLU A 103 12.72 -0.98 4.41
CA GLU A 103 13.80 -1.84 3.93
C GLU A 103 14.35 -1.21 2.64
N GLY A 104 15.64 -0.88 2.64
CA GLY A 104 16.36 -0.27 1.51
C GLY A 104 16.95 -1.26 0.52
#